data_AF-A0A182TAX3-F1
#
_entry.id   AF-A0A182TAX3-F1
#
_cell.length_a   1.000
_cell.length_b   1.000
_cell.length_c   1.000
_cell.angle_alpha   90.00
_cell.angle_beta   90.00
_cell.angle_gamma   90.00
#
_symmetry.space_group_name_H-M   'P 1'
#
loop_
_entity.id
_entity.type
_entity.pdbx_description
1 polymer ?
#
loop_
_entity_poly.entity_id
_entity_poly.type
_entity_poly.pdbx_seq_one_letter_code
_entity_poly.pdbx_strand_id
1 'polypeptide(L)'
;MYDAGPKNIDTFTLAQLEHLMNKLKQWLVECTLVPFDGDKKQWDKLLTYYYQQPNVVRCRICSKSLNEYEAAMDHIKLHERQKAQEGNDPKPDTVNFMEKKCIPRLSEKMSKNLKKFLSKDPTTIVERYVDPTTIVERYVVESNYVKIDLDNDRVQQNLETCLKKHFPSVKLYPFGSRVAGTGSLSSDLDVFVDLENGYFGKNYNTKPDELAETVERIETILRSTKEWTIEATILNARVPLLRVISTDSELHCDLTFSNGLAHRNSLLLQYMFSLQPTSKDS
;
A
#
# COMPACT_ATOMS: atom_id res chain seq x y z
N MET A 1 -29.62 -1.50 -23.74
CA MET A 1 -29.90 -1.62 -22.30
C MET A 1 -29.54 -3.05 -21.92
N TYR A 2 -28.49 -3.24 -21.13
CA TYR A 2 -28.12 -4.56 -20.61
C TYR A 2 -28.58 -4.60 -19.15
N ASP A 3 -29.41 -5.58 -18.80
CA ASP A 3 -29.84 -5.79 -17.42
C ASP A 3 -28.67 -6.28 -16.57
N ALA A 4 -28.57 -5.74 -15.35
CA ALA A 4 -27.53 -6.08 -14.41
C ALA A 4 -27.74 -7.51 -13.88
N GLY A 5 -26.86 -8.42 -14.28
CA GLY A 5 -26.81 -9.79 -13.76
C GLY A 5 -26.48 -9.84 -12.26
N PRO A 6 -26.76 -10.99 -11.60
CA PRO A 6 -26.62 -11.16 -10.16
C PRO A 6 -25.17 -10.95 -9.69
N LYS A 7 -25.01 -10.15 -8.63
CA LYS A 7 -23.74 -9.69 -8.07
C LYS A 7 -23.26 -10.58 -6.91
N ASN A 8 -22.96 -11.85 -7.20
CA ASN A 8 -22.09 -12.63 -6.33
C ASN A 8 -20.67 -12.53 -6.89
N ILE A 9 -19.77 -11.90 -6.15
CA ILE A 9 -18.33 -12.02 -6.42
C ILE A 9 -17.93 -13.39 -5.89
N ASP A 10 -18.10 -14.41 -6.71
CA ASP A 10 -17.61 -15.76 -6.42
C ASP A 10 -16.08 -15.71 -6.35
N THR A 11 -15.53 -16.31 -5.28
CA THR A 11 -14.18 -16.88 -5.31
C THR A 11 -14.02 -17.65 -6.62
N PHE A 12 -13.09 -17.22 -7.48
CA PHE A 12 -12.88 -17.86 -8.77
C PHE A 12 -12.71 -19.36 -8.59
N THR A 13 -13.66 -20.13 -9.10
CA THR A 13 -13.53 -21.59 -9.19
C THR A 13 -12.42 -21.91 -10.20
N LEU A 14 -11.75 -23.06 -10.03
CA LEU A 14 -10.75 -23.56 -11.00
C LEU A 14 -11.29 -23.55 -12.45
N ALA A 15 -12.57 -23.86 -12.64
CA ALA A 15 -13.24 -23.81 -13.94
C ALA A 15 -13.36 -22.38 -14.52
N GLN A 16 -13.60 -21.37 -13.67
CA GLN A 16 -13.63 -19.97 -14.12
C GLN A 16 -12.23 -19.45 -14.46
N LEU A 17 -11.19 -19.90 -13.75
CA LEU A 17 -9.79 -19.62 -14.09
C LEU A 17 -9.41 -20.26 -15.42
N GLU A 18 -9.77 -21.52 -15.66
CA GLU A 18 -9.53 -22.21 -16.93
C GLU A 18 -10.23 -21.50 -18.09
N HIS A 19 -11.47 -21.05 -17.90
CA HIS A 19 -12.19 -20.28 -18.90
C HIS A 19 -11.51 -18.93 -19.20
N LEU A 20 -11.03 -18.23 -18.16
CA LEU A 20 -10.27 -16.99 -18.32
C LEU A 20 -8.95 -17.24 -19.07
N MET A 21 -8.22 -18.29 -18.72
CA MET A 21 -6.97 -18.68 -19.38
C MET A 21 -7.19 -19.03 -20.85
N ASN A 22 -8.28 -19.69 -21.20
CA ASN A 22 -8.62 -20.00 -22.59
C ASN A 22 -8.98 -18.75 -23.39
N LYS A 23 -9.71 -17.79 -22.80
CA LYS A 23 -9.96 -16.48 -23.41
C LYS A 23 -8.66 -15.70 -23.62
N LEU A 24 -7.76 -15.74 -22.65
CA LEU A 24 -6.46 -15.07 -22.75
C LEU A 24 -5.60 -15.70 -23.86
N LYS A 25 -5.62 -17.03 -24.00
CA LYS A 25 -4.97 -17.74 -25.11
C LYS A 25 -5.55 -17.34 -26.47
N GLN A 26 -6.88 -17.26 -26.61
CA GLN A 26 -7.51 -16.78 -27.85
C GLN A 26 -7.12 -15.34 -28.17
N TRP A 27 -7.14 -14.46 -27.17
CA TRP A 27 -6.73 -13.06 -27.33
C TRP A 27 -5.25 -12.94 -27.76
N LEU A 28 -4.36 -13.74 -27.16
CA LEU A 28 -2.95 -13.79 -27.55
C LEU A 28 -2.73 -14.29 -28.99
N VAL A 29 -3.62 -15.15 -29.51
CA VAL A 29 -3.58 -15.59 -30.92
C VAL A 29 -3.96 -14.46 -31.88
N GLU A 30 -4.85 -13.56 -31.46
CA GLU A 30 -5.27 -12.38 -32.24
C GLU A 30 -4.29 -11.19 -32.08
N CYS A 31 -3.43 -11.22 -31.06
CA CYS A 31 -2.43 -10.18 -30.84
C CYS A 31 -1.24 -10.34 -31.78
N THR A 32 -0.99 -9.30 -32.56
CA THR A 32 0.28 -9.18 -33.29
C THR A 32 1.32 -8.57 -32.35
N LEU A 33 2.32 -9.35 -31.97
CA LEU A 33 3.50 -8.85 -31.28
C LEU A 33 4.24 -7.91 -32.24
N VAL A 34 4.04 -6.60 -32.04
CA VAL A 34 4.82 -5.59 -32.75
C VAL A 34 6.14 -5.45 -31.99
N PRO A 35 7.28 -5.82 -32.59
CA PRO A 35 8.57 -5.59 -31.96
C PRO A 35 8.73 -4.08 -31.75
N PHE A 36 9.12 -3.69 -30.54
CA PHE A 36 9.50 -2.33 -30.25
C PHE A 36 10.76 -2.00 -31.07
N ASP A 37 10.63 -1.10 -32.05
CA ASP A 37 11.69 -0.72 -32.98
C ASP A 37 12.72 0.26 -32.38
N GLY A 38 12.78 0.32 -31.05
CA GLY A 38 13.67 1.20 -30.30
C GLY A 38 14.77 0.44 -29.56
N ASP A 39 15.86 1.14 -29.25
CA ASP A 39 16.95 0.54 -28.49
C ASP A 39 16.54 0.29 -27.02
N LYS A 40 17.29 -0.57 -26.33
CA LYS A 40 17.06 -0.88 -24.91
C LYS A 40 17.07 0.38 -24.03
N LYS A 41 17.85 1.39 -24.40
CA LYS A 41 17.98 2.64 -23.66
C LYS A 41 16.72 3.50 -23.78
N GLN A 42 16.07 3.51 -24.94
CA GLN A 42 14.78 4.15 -25.16
C GLN A 42 13.67 3.43 -24.39
N TRP A 43 13.72 2.10 -24.34
CA TRP A 43 12.77 1.30 -23.56
C TRP A 43 12.89 1.56 -22.05
N ASP A 44 14.12 1.52 -21.52
CA ASP A 44 14.41 1.83 -20.11
C ASP A 44 13.98 3.26 -19.74
N LYS A 45 14.18 4.22 -20.65
CA LYS A 45 13.68 5.59 -20.50
C LYS A 45 12.16 5.63 -20.40
N LEU A 46 11.43 5.01 -21.32
CA LEU A 46 9.97 4.99 -21.30
C LEU A 46 9.43 4.41 -19.98
N LEU A 47 10.00 3.31 -19.51
CA LEU A 47 9.64 2.70 -18.23
C LEU A 47 9.98 3.59 -17.02
N THR A 48 11.05 4.39 -17.10
CA THR A 48 11.40 5.32 -16.01
C THR A 48 10.39 6.45 -15.89
N TYR A 49 9.90 6.98 -17.01
CA TYR A 49 9.03 8.16 -17.02
C TYR A 49 7.54 7.82 -16.99
N TYR A 50 7.11 6.59 -17.29
CA TYR A 50 5.68 6.28 -17.45
C TYR A 50 5.23 5.00 -16.74
N TYR A 51 3.96 4.94 -16.38
CA TYR A 51 3.25 3.68 -16.18
C TYR A 51 2.25 3.47 -17.32
N GLN A 52 1.96 2.20 -17.64
CA GLN A 52 1.13 1.82 -18.80
C GLN A 52 -0.28 1.44 -18.35
N GLN A 53 -1.27 2.05 -18.99
CA GLN A 53 -2.63 1.54 -19.10
C GLN A 53 -2.85 1.09 -20.56
N PRO A 54 -3.87 0.25 -20.85
CA PRO A 54 -4.03 -0.39 -22.16
C PRO A 54 -3.96 0.55 -23.36
N ASN A 55 -4.37 1.82 -23.20
CA ASN A 55 -4.41 2.82 -24.27
C ASN A 55 -3.81 4.19 -23.89
N VAL A 56 -3.25 4.33 -22.69
CA VAL A 56 -2.79 5.63 -22.16
C VAL A 56 -1.55 5.41 -21.31
N VAL A 57 -0.51 6.21 -21.55
CA VAL A 57 0.68 6.29 -20.70
C VAL A 57 0.57 7.52 -19.80
N ARG A 58 0.91 7.39 -18.52
CA ARG A 58 0.91 8.52 -17.58
C ARG A 58 2.30 8.82 -17.05
N CYS A 59 2.70 10.08 -17.17
CA CYS A 59 4.00 10.56 -16.71
C CYS A 59 4.12 10.43 -15.19
N ARG A 60 5.22 9.86 -14.71
CA ARG A 60 5.51 9.69 -13.28
C ARG A 60 5.95 10.98 -12.59
N ILE A 61 6.41 11.99 -13.33
CA ILE A 61 6.89 13.26 -12.79
C ILE A 61 5.73 14.23 -12.56
N CYS A 62 4.91 14.46 -13.59
CA CYS A 62 3.85 15.47 -13.53
C CYS A 62 2.44 14.89 -13.70
N SER A 63 2.29 13.57 -13.72
CA SER A 63 0.99 12.88 -13.82
C SER A 63 0.18 13.16 -15.10
N LYS A 64 0.80 13.74 -16.14
CA LYS A 64 0.15 14.00 -17.44
C LYS A 64 -0.11 12.70 -18.19
N SER A 65 -1.33 12.51 -18.66
CA SER A 65 -1.76 11.37 -19.47
C SER A 65 -1.57 11.66 -20.95
N LEU A 66 -1.02 10.71 -21.69
CA LEU A 66 -0.72 10.80 -23.12
C LEU A 66 -1.15 9.48 -23.78
N ASN A 67 -1.76 9.57 -24.95
CA ASN A 67 -2.28 8.43 -25.71
C ASN A 67 -1.53 8.20 -27.04
N GLU A 68 -0.63 9.12 -27.41
CA GLU A 68 0.20 9.03 -28.61
C GLU A 68 1.68 8.90 -28.24
N TYR A 69 2.40 8.04 -28.96
CA TYR A 69 3.82 7.76 -28.72
C TYR A 69 4.70 9.01 -28.89
N GLU A 70 4.52 9.75 -29.99
CA GLU A 70 5.28 10.97 -30.27
C GLU A 70 5.05 12.04 -29.19
N ALA A 71 3.79 12.21 -28.76
CA ALA A 71 3.44 13.12 -27.67
C ALA A 71 4.11 12.72 -26.34
N ALA A 72 4.26 11.42 -26.07
CA ALA A 72 5.01 10.92 -24.92
C ALA A 72 6.51 11.20 -25.03
N MET A 73 7.10 11.01 -26.21
CA MET A 73 8.51 11.27 -26.44
C MET A 73 8.85 12.76 -26.32
N ASP A 74 8.02 13.64 -26.84
CA ASP A 74 8.23 15.09 -26.70
C ASP A 74 8.02 15.57 -25.26
N HIS A 75 7.11 14.92 -24.52
CA HIS A 75 6.93 15.19 -23.10
C HIS A 75 8.14 14.79 -22.25
N ILE A 76 8.85 13.69 -22.58
CA ILE A 76 10.11 13.32 -21.93
C ILE A 76 11.16 14.43 -22.13
N LYS A 77 11.29 14.95 -23.36
CA LYS A 77 12.26 16.00 -23.68
C LYS A 77 12.01 17.28 -22.87
N LEU A 78 10.75 17.59 -22.53
CA LEU A 78 10.40 18.73 -21.67
C LEU A 78 11.01 18.57 -20.26
N HIS A 79 10.87 17.40 -19.65
CA HIS A 79 11.44 17.10 -18.33
C HIS A 79 12.97 17.08 -18.35
N GLU A 80 13.58 16.56 -19.43
CA GLU A 80 15.04 16.59 -19.59
C GLU A 80 15.58 18.03 -19.69
N ARG A 81 14.86 18.95 -20.33
CA ARG A 81 15.22 20.37 -20.39
C ARG A 81 15.06 21.08 -19.04
N GLN A 82 14.00 20.75 -18.30
CA GLN A 82 13.78 21.29 -16.95
C GLN A 82 14.86 20.80 -15.97
N LYS A 83 15.23 19.52 -16.03
CA LYS A 83 16.36 18.94 -15.28
C LYS A 83 17.73 19.50 -15.64
N ALA A 84 17.92 20.03 -16.86
CA ALA A 84 19.18 20.64 -17.27
C ALA A 84 19.32 22.09 -16.79
N GLN A 85 18.22 22.73 -16.38
CA GLN A 85 18.18 24.10 -15.84
C GLN A 85 18.26 24.11 -14.30
N GLU A 86 17.85 23.04 -13.65
CA GLU A 86 18.08 22.79 -12.22
C GLU A 86 19.45 22.12 -12.05
N GLY A 87 20.37 22.78 -11.34
CA GLY A 87 21.80 22.43 -11.29
C GLY A 87 22.13 20.98 -10.87
N ASN A 88 23.33 20.55 -11.27
CA ASN A 88 23.97 19.26 -10.96
C ASN A 88 23.79 18.81 -9.50
N ASP A 89 22.78 17.99 -9.24
CA ASP A 89 22.83 17.03 -8.13
C ASP A 89 23.42 15.70 -8.64
N PRO A 90 24.20 14.98 -7.81
CA PRO A 90 24.78 13.70 -8.21
C PRO A 90 23.68 12.72 -8.61
N LYS A 91 23.81 12.11 -9.80
CA LYS A 91 22.89 11.06 -10.23
C LYS A 91 22.89 9.93 -9.19
N PRO A 92 21.73 9.48 -8.67
CA PRO A 92 21.68 8.26 -7.89
C PRO A 92 22.03 7.09 -8.81
N ASP A 93 22.97 6.25 -8.36
CA ASP A 93 23.35 5.04 -9.07
C ASP A 93 22.09 4.19 -9.32
N THR A 94 21.83 3.85 -10.58
CA THR A 94 20.79 2.90 -10.96
C THR A 94 21.21 1.51 -10.52
N VAL A 95 20.83 1.12 -9.30
CA VAL A 95 21.07 -0.22 -8.77
C VAL A 95 19.94 -1.14 -9.25
N ASN A 96 20.27 -2.12 -10.09
CA ASN A 96 19.33 -3.16 -10.53
C ASN A 96 19.34 -4.31 -9.50
N PHE A 97 18.30 -4.37 -8.66
CA PHE A 97 18.17 -5.33 -7.56
C PHE A 97 17.83 -6.77 -7.99
N MET A 98 17.70 -7.05 -9.30
CA MET A 98 17.25 -8.35 -9.81
C MET A 98 18.40 -9.27 -10.28
N GLU A 99 19.65 -8.81 -10.27
CA GLU A 99 20.82 -9.60 -10.72
C GLU A 99 21.55 -10.31 -9.56
N LYS A 100 22.24 -11.44 -9.80
CA LYS A 100 23.07 -12.06 -8.75
C LYS A 100 24.18 -11.09 -8.32
N LYS A 101 24.26 -10.78 -7.02
CA LYS A 101 25.18 -9.79 -6.38
C LYS A 101 24.79 -8.31 -6.60
N CYS A 102 23.51 -8.05 -6.83
CA CYS A 102 22.91 -6.71 -6.97
C CYS A 102 22.85 -5.87 -5.69
N ILE A 103 23.09 -6.46 -4.52
CA ILE A 103 23.27 -5.70 -3.27
C ILE A 103 24.60 -4.96 -3.41
N PRO A 104 24.63 -3.61 -3.42
CA PRO A 104 25.87 -2.87 -3.47
C PRO A 104 26.76 -3.33 -2.31
N ARG A 105 28.01 -3.71 -2.61
CA ARG A 105 29.02 -3.78 -1.55
C ARG A 105 29.14 -2.35 -1.04
N LEU A 106 28.72 -2.08 0.21
CA LEU A 106 28.86 -0.77 0.83
C LEU A 106 30.30 -0.28 0.60
N SER A 107 30.48 0.65 -0.32
CA SER A 107 31.75 1.32 -0.57
C SER A 107 31.95 2.46 0.42
N GLU A 108 30.96 2.74 1.28
CA GLU A 108 31.13 3.57 2.45
C GLU A 108 32.20 2.96 3.35
N LYS A 109 33.27 3.72 3.58
CA LYS A 109 34.24 3.44 4.64
C LYS A 109 33.49 3.48 5.97
N MET A 110 32.89 2.36 6.36
CA MET A 110 32.30 2.21 7.67
C MET A 110 33.30 2.66 8.72
N SER A 111 32.83 3.45 9.69
CA SER A 111 33.71 3.95 10.75
C SER A 111 34.41 2.77 11.44
N LYS A 112 35.63 2.98 11.94
CA LYS A 112 36.37 1.95 12.68
C LYS A 112 35.53 1.40 13.85
N ASN A 113 34.68 2.24 14.44
CA ASN A 113 33.75 1.86 15.50
C ASN A 113 32.65 0.93 14.99
N LEU A 114 32.05 1.23 13.84
CA LEU A 114 31.00 0.40 13.26
C LEU A 114 31.56 -0.95 12.76
N LYS A 115 32.76 -0.97 12.17
CA LYS A 115 33.44 -2.22 11.80
C LYS A 115 33.75 -3.06 13.04
N LYS A 116 34.26 -2.43 14.10
CA LYS A 116 34.54 -3.09 15.38
C LYS A 116 33.26 -3.56 16.09
N PHE A 117 32.13 -2.91 15.84
CA PHE A 117 30.83 -3.32 16.37
C PHE A 117 30.29 -4.54 15.61
N LEU A 118 30.19 -4.47 14.28
CA LEU A 118 29.70 -5.58 13.44
C LEU A 118 30.63 -6.81 13.44
N SER A 119 31.92 -6.64 13.78
CA SER A 119 32.87 -7.75 13.90
C SER A 119 32.79 -8.48 15.23
N LYS A 120 32.00 -7.99 16.19
CA LYS A 120 31.76 -8.73 17.44
C LYS A 120 30.77 -9.83 17.14
N ASP A 121 30.99 -10.99 17.74
CA ASP A 121 30.01 -12.07 17.72
C ASP A 121 28.68 -11.53 18.28
N PRO A 122 27.57 -11.63 17.52
CA PRO A 122 26.25 -11.17 17.95
C PRO A 122 25.92 -11.63 19.36
N THR A 123 26.27 -12.88 19.68
CA THR A 123 26.03 -13.53 20.98
C THR A 123 26.68 -12.77 22.15
N THR A 124 27.87 -12.18 21.96
CA THR A 124 28.56 -11.40 23.02
C THR A 124 28.11 -9.95 23.15
N ILE A 125 27.46 -9.38 22.12
CA ILE A 125 26.76 -8.07 22.24
C ILE A 125 25.43 -8.27 22.97
N VAL A 126 24.74 -9.36 22.62
CA VAL A 126 23.42 -9.78 23.11
C VAL A 126 23.43 -10.01 24.62
N GLU A 127 24.44 -10.68 25.17
CA GLU A 127 24.53 -10.93 26.63
C GLU A 127 24.75 -9.68 27.51
N ARG A 128 25.23 -8.56 26.95
CA ARG A 128 25.59 -7.35 27.73
C ARG A 128 24.43 -6.37 27.98
N TYR A 129 23.35 -6.50 27.23
CA TYR A 129 22.20 -5.59 27.30
C TYR A 129 20.94 -6.46 27.19
N VAL A 130 20.43 -6.97 28.32
CA VAL A 130 19.15 -7.71 28.45
C VAL A 130 18.88 -8.69 27.31
N ASP A 131 19.18 -9.98 27.50
CA ASP A 131 19.01 -11.07 26.53
C ASP A 131 18.05 -10.73 25.36
N PRO A 132 18.57 -10.27 24.22
CA PRO A 132 17.79 -9.91 23.03
C PRO A 132 16.86 -11.00 22.54
N THR A 133 17.15 -12.27 22.85
CA THR A 133 16.22 -13.37 22.62
C THR A 133 14.89 -13.10 23.33
N THR A 134 14.94 -12.65 24.59
CA THR A 134 13.77 -12.26 25.38
C THR A 134 13.01 -11.05 24.82
N ILE A 135 13.71 -10.06 24.25
CA ILE A 135 13.06 -8.85 23.67
C ILE A 135 12.35 -9.19 22.36
N VAL A 136 13.04 -9.92 21.47
CA VAL A 136 12.47 -10.36 20.20
C VAL A 136 11.30 -11.31 20.44
N GLU A 137 11.45 -12.27 21.35
CA GLU A 137 10.35 -13.16 21.75
C GLU A 137 9.17 -12.39 22.32
N ARG A 138 9.41 -11.41 23.20
CA ARG A 138 8.34 -10.56 23.74
C ARG A 138 7.61 -9.78 22.65
N TYR A 139 8.33 -9.20 21.70
CA TYR A 139 7.74 -8.49 20.58
C TYR A 139 6.95 -9.43 19.65
N VAL A 140 7.45 -10.64 19.40
CA VAL A 140 6.74 -11.65 18.60
C VAL A 140 5.45 -12.08 19.30
N VAL A 141 5.49 -12.33 20.61
CA VAL A 141 4.30 -12.67 21.41
C VAL A 141 3.29 -11.52 21.38
N GLU A 142 3.74 -10.29 21.62
CA GLU A 142 2.88 -9.11 21.63
C GLU A 142 2.24 -8.85 20.26
N SER A 143 3.03 -8.88 19.19
CA SER A 143 2.52 -8.68 17.83
C SER A 143 1.56 -9.77 17.37
N ASN A 144 1.78 -11.02 17.80
CA ASN A 144 0.85 -12.10 17.54
C ASN A 144 -0.45 -11.92 18.33
N TYR A 145 -0.36 -11.54 19.60
CA TYR A 145 -1.52 -11.25 20.44
C TYR A 145 -2.39 -10.15 19.85
N VAL A 146 -1.78 -9.00 19.53
CA VAL A 146 -2.47 -7.84 18.98
C VAL A 146 -3.10 -8.13 17.61
N LYS A 147 -2.48 -9.00 16.80
CA LYS A 147 -3.01 -9.39 15.50
C LYS A 147 -4.32 -10.18 15.60
N ILE A 148 -4.47 -11.00 16.64
CA ILE A 148 -5.66 -11.85 16.87
C ILE A 148 -6.58 -11.29 17.97
N ASP A 149 -6.31 -10.05 18.41
CA ASP A 149 -7.09 -9.38 19.43
C ASP A 149 -8.56 -9.28 19.00
N LEU A 150 -9.45 -9.78 19.86
CA LEU A 150 -10.89 -9.83 19.60
C LEU A 150 -11.49 -8.42 19.49
N ASP A 151 -10.85 -7.43 20.08
CA ASP A 151 -11.28 -6.04 19.97
C ASP A 151 -11.11 -5.50 18.54
N ASN A 152 -10.17 -6.02 17.74
CA ASN A 152 -10.04 -5.64 16.34
C ASN A 152 -11.35 -5.95 15.57
N ASP A 153 -11.84 -7.19 15.70
CA ASP A 153 -13.05 -7.66 15.03
C ASP A 153 -14.30 -6.96 15.59
N ARG A 154 -14.37 -6.77 16.91
CA ARG A 154 -15.49 -6.09 17.56
C ARG A 154 -15.61 -4.63 17.12
N VAL A 155 -14.49 -3.90 17.12
CA VAL A 155 -14.43 -2.49 16.69
C VAL A 155 -14.79 -2.37 15.22
N GLN A 156 -14.27 -3.25 14.36
CA GLN A 156 -14.65 -3.30 12.95
C GLN A 156 -16.16 -3.55 12.78
N GLN A 157 -16.74 -4.55 13.44
CA GLN A 157 -18.16 -4.88 13.32
C GLN A 157 -19.06 -3.74 13.83
N ASN A 158 -18.68 -3.10 14.93
CA ASN A 158 -19.39 -1.95 15.48
C ASN A 158 -19.36 -0.77 14.51
N LEU A 159 -18.19 -0.48 13.93
CA LEU A 159 -18.03 0.61 12.96
C LEU A 159 -18.84 0.34 11.71
N GLU A 160 -18.79 -0.88 11.18
CA GLU A 160 -19.53 -1.28 9.99
C GLU A 160 -21.04 -1.19 10.24
N THR A 161 -21.51 -1.66 11.40
CA THR A 161 -22.92 -1.59 11.79
C THR A 161 -23.41 -0.15 11.93
N CYS A 162 -22.58 0.73 12.48
CA CYS A 162 -22.88 2.16 12.58
C CYS A 162 -23.02 2.78 11.19
N LEU A 163 -22.03 2.59 10.33
CA LEU A 163 -21.98 3.20 9.00
C LEU A 163 -23.00 2.62 8.02
N LYS A 164 -23.35 1.33 8.12
CA LYS A 164 -24.34 0.66 7.25
C LYS A 164 -25.72 1.32 7.26
N LYS A 165 -26.08 2.00 8.35
CA LYS A 165 -27.35 2.76 8.46
C LYS A 165 -27.41 3.94 7.49
N HIS A 166 -26.26 4.50 7.13
CA HIS A 166 -26.12 5.66 6.25
C HIS A 166 -25.55 5.29 4.87
N PHE A 167 -24.72 4.24 4.82
CA PHE A 167 -24.01 3.75 3.64
C PHE A 167 -24.22 2.24 3.52
N PRO A 168 -25.32 1.76 2.90
CA PRO A 168 -25.67 0.34 2.89
C PRO A 168 -24.63 -0.57 2.20
N SER A 169 -23.77 -0.01 1.33
CA SER A 169 -22.71 -0.73 0.63
C SER A 169 -21.34 -0.65 1.30
N VAL A 170 -21.25 -0.05 2.50
CA VAL A 170 -19.98 0.14 3.19
C VAL A 170 -19.28 -1.18 3.47
N LYS A 171 -17.97 -1.20 3.28
CA LYS A 171 -17.08 -2.31 3.64
C LYS A 171 -15.87 -1.76 4.36
N LEU A 172 -15.41 -2.49 5.36
CA LEU A 172 -14.24 -2.14 6.13
C LEU A 172 -13.10 -3.11 5.84
N TYR A 173 -11.90 -2.55 5.72
CA TYR A 173 -10.69 -3.29 5.38
C TYR A 173 -9.58 -2.88 6.35
N PRO A 174 -9.42 -3.60 7.48
CA PRO A 174 -8.31 -3.37 8.39
C PRO A 174 -6.97 -3.52 7.69
N PHE A 175 -6.01 -2.66 8.01
CA PHE A 175 -4.65 -2.75 7.50
C PHE A 175 -3.65 -2.36 8.59
N GLY A 176 -2.41 -2.05 8.19
CA GLY A 176 -1.41 -1.55 9.10
C GLY A 176 -0.73 -2.64 9.93
N SER A 177 -0.17 -2.23 11.06
CA SER A 177 0.74 -3.04 11.88
C SER A 177 0.02 -4.21 12.54
N ARG A 178 -1.20 -4.00 13.06
CA ARG A 178 -2.02 -5.06 13.66
C ARG A 178 -2.30 -6.20 12.68
N VAL A 179 -2.62 -5.88 11.42
CA VAL A 179 -2.92 -6.87 10.36
C VAL A 179 -1.65 -7.54 9.82
N ALA A 180 -0.59 -6.75 9.61
CA ALA A 180 0.68 -7.24 9.12
C ALA A 180 1.38 -8.15 10.16
N GLY A 181 1.03 -8.04 11.44
CA GLY A 181 1.65 -8.78 12.54
C GLY A 181 2.94 -8.12 13.01
N THR A 182 3.02 -6.80 12.92
CA THR A 182 4.11 -5.94 13.39
C THR A 182 3.62 -4.90 14.40
N GLY A 183 2.40 -5.09 14.93
CA GLY A 183 1.80 -4.23 15.93
C GLY A 183 2.32 -4.49 17.35
N SER A 184 2.12 -3.50 18.20
CA SER A 184 2.28 -3.54 19.66
C SER A 184 0.93 -3.26 20.33
N LEU A 185 0.84 -3.40 21.64
CA LEU A 185 -0.38 -3.08 22.42
C LEU A 185 -0.81 -1.62 22.26
N SER A 186 0.15 -0.73 22.00
CA SER A 186 -0.08 0.68 21.74
C SER A 186 -0.35 1.01 20.27
N SER A 187 -0.43 0.01 19.39
CA SER A 187 -0.69 0.26 17.97
C SER A 187 -2.16 0.55 17.72
N ASP A 188 -2.42 1.51 16.85
CA ASP A 188 -3.75 1.85 16.39
C ASP A 188 -4.32 0.77 15.47
N LEU A 189 -5.64 0.74 15.31
CA LEU A 189 -6.33 -0.05 14.31
C LEU A 189 -6.56 0.79 13.05
N ASP A 190 -5.69 0.62 12.05
CA ASP A 190 -5.87 1.26 10.76
C ASP A 190 -6.98 0.60 9.94
N VAL A 191 -7.95 1.37 9.44
CA VAL A 191 -9.08 0.85 8.66
C VAL A 191 -9.30 1.66 7.40
N PHE A 192 -9.34 0.97 6.26
CA PHE A 192 -9.85 1.55 5.02
C PHE A 192 -11.37 1.36 4.97
N VAL A 193 -12.09 2.47 4.90
CA VAL A 193 -13.54 2.53 4.83
C VAL A 193 -13.96 2.73 3.38
N ASP A 194 -14.47 1.68 2.75
CA ASP A 194 -14.98 1.72 1.39
C ASP A 194 -16.48 1.96 1.37
N LEU A 195 -16.90 3.16 0.97
CA LEU A 195 -18.32 3.54 0.97
C LEU A 195 -19.08 3.11 -0.30
N GLU A 196 -18.39 3.01 -1.45
CA GLU A 196 -19.02 2.86 -2.77
C GLU A 196 -18.28 1.87 -3.71
N ASN A 197 -17.63 0.84 -3.16
CA ASN A 197 -16.80 -0.11 -3.92
C ASN A 197 -15.61 0.57 -4.64
N GLY A 198 -15.02 1.58 -4.00
CA GLY A 198 -13.81 2.28 -4.40
C GLY A 198 -12.52 1.49 -4.16
N TYR A 199 -12.59 0.27 -3.61
CA TYR A 199 -11.44 -0.57 -3.26
C TYR A 199 -10.34 -0.64 -4.35
N PHE A 200 -10.71 -0.83 -5.62
CA PHE A 200 -9.77 -0.93 -6.75
C PHE A 200 -9.45 0.42 -7.42
N GLY A 201 -9.75 1.53 -6.76
CA GLY A 201 -9.43 2.86 -7.28
C GLY A 201 -10.38 3.35 -8.37
N LYS A 202 -11.62 2.83 -8.43
CA LYS A 202 -12.67 3.40 -9.32
C LYS A 202 -12.95 4.88 -9.01
N ASN A 203 -12.64 5.32 -7.80
CA ASN A 203 -12.85 6.66 -7.29
C ASN A 203 -11.56 7.50 -7.26
N TYR A 204 -10.52 7.15 -8.03
CA TYR A 204 -9.28 7.95 -8.13
C TYR A 204 -9.50 9.40 -8.62
N ASN A 205 -10.68 9.68 -9.19
CA ASN A 205 -11.09 11.00 -9.68
C ASN A 205 -12.04 11.74 -8.71
N THR A 206 -12.35 11.18 -7.53
CA THR A 206 -13.10 11.90 -6.50
C THR A 206 -12.31 13.14 -6.11
N LYS A 207 -12.95 14.30 -6.21
CA LYS A 207 -12.27 15.56 -5.91
C LYS A 207 -11.88 15.59 -4.42
N PRO A 208 -10.76 16.23 -4.04
CA PRO A 208 -10.39 16.38 -2.64
C PRO A 208 -11.53 16.94 -1.77
N ASP A 209 -12.31 17.88 -2.31
CA ASP A 209 -13.46 18.49 -1.62
C ASP A 209 -14.57 17.48 -1.32
N GLU A 210 -14.88 16.57 -2.27
CA GLU A 210 -15.87 15.51 -2.08
C GLU A 210 -15.42 14.49 -1.02
N LEU A 211 -14.11 14.24 -0.94
CA LEU A 211 -13.54 13.36 0.09
C LEU A 211 -13.57 14.02 1.47
N ALA A 212 -13.28 15.32 1.55
CA ALA A 212 -13.38 16.10 2.78
C ALA A 212 -14.82 16.12 3.33
N GLU A 213 -15.80 16.42 2.47
CA GLU A 213 -17.24 16.38 2.83
C GLU A 213 -17.65 14.98 3.33
N THR A 214 -17.12 13.94 2.70
CA THR A 214 -17.37 12.55 3.12
C THR A 214 -16.82 12.27 4.51
N VAL A 215 -15.60 12.72 4.80
CA VAL A 215 -14.98 12.57 6.13
C VAL A 215 -15.77 13.31 7.19
N GLU A 216 -16.16 14.57 6.94
CA GLU A 216 -16.96 15.38 7.86
C GLU A 216 -18.34 14.76 8.13
N ARG A 217 -18.97 14.19 7.10
CA ARG A 217 -20.24 13.47 7.25
C ARG A 217 -20.09 12.25 8.15
N ILE A 218 -19.02 11.49 8.00
CA ILE A 218 -18.74 10.33 8.85
C ILE A 218 -18.41 10.75 10.28
N GLU A 219 -17.61 11.81 10.45
CA GLU A 219 -17.36 12.42 11.75
C GLU A 219 -18.67 12.78 12.46
N THR A 220 -19.59 13.43 11.75
CA THR A 220 -20.91 13.82 12.29
C THR A 220 -21.73 12.59 12.72
N ILE A 221 -21.73 11.53 11.91
CA ILE A 221 -22.41 10.26 12.25
C ILE A 221 -21.81 9.68 13.53
N LEU A 222 -20.49 9.55 13.60
CA LEU A 222 -19.81 8.96 14.76
C LEU A 222 -19.98 9.81 16.03
N ARG A 223 -19.94 11.15 15.94
CA ARG A 223 -20.23 12.05 17.06
C ARG A 223 -21.64 11.91 17.62
N SER A 224 -22.60 11.48 16.80
CA SER A 224 -23.99 11.26 17.23
C SER A 224 -24.20 9.97 18.02
N THR A 225 -23.17 9.13 18.10
CA THR A 225 -23.17 7.84 18.80
C THR A 225 -22.35 7.93 20.09
N LYS A 226 -22.64 7.05 21.05
CA LYS A 226 -21.89 7.01 22.33
C LYS A 226 -20.69 6.07 22.27
N GLU A 227 -20.65 5.22 21.25
CA GLU A 227 -19.67 4.15 21.02
C GLU A 227 -18.32 4.69 20.49
N TRP A 228 -18.28 5.95 20.05
CA TRP A 228 -17.14 6.53 19.36
C TRP A 228 -16.80 7.93 19.89
N THR A 229 -15.52 8.17 20.14
CA THR A 229 -14.98 9.51 20.41
C THR A 229 -14.11 9.95 19.23
N ILE A 230 -14.27 11.19 18.77
CA ILE A 230 -13.41 11.75 17.72
C ILE A 230 -12.17 12.36 18.36
N GLU A 231 -11.00 11.88 17.98
CA GLU A 231 -9.71 12.40 18.45
C GLU A 231 -9.20 13.52 17.54
N ALA A 232 -9.21 13.29 16.21
CA ALA A 232 -8.73 14.27 15.25
C ALA A 232 -9.30 14.03 13.85
N THR A 233 -9.50 15.12 13.11
CA THR A 233 -9.86 15.09 11.68
C THR A 233 -8.74 15.77 10.90
N ILE A 234 -8.04 15.02 10.04
CA ILE A 234 -6.86 15.51 9.31
C ILE A 234 -7.13 15.46 7.81
N LEU A 235 -7.63 16.58 7.27
CA LEU A 235 -8.03 16.68 5.86
C LEU A 235 -6.90 17.14 4.94
N ASN A 236 -5.91 17.87 5.46
CA ASN A 236 -4.83 18.49 4.67
C ASN A 236 -3.65 17.54 4.36
N ALA A 237 -3.77 16.25 4.68
CA ALA A 237 -2.75 15.25 4.39
C ALA A 237 -2.93 14.67 2.97
N ARG A 238 -1.89 14.03 2.43
CA ARG A 238 -1.97 13.32 1.13
C ARG A 238 -3.11 12.30 1.09
N VAL A 239 -3.41 11.68 2.24
CA VAL A 239 -4.57 10.83 2.45
C VAL A 239 -5.32 11.41 3.65
N PRO A 240 -6.51 12.00 3.44
CA PRO A 240 -7.36 12.43 4.54
C PRO A 240 -7.66 11.26 5.48
N LEU A 241 -7.59 11.54 6.79
CA LEU A 241 -7.83 10.54 7.82
C LEU A 241 -8.69 11.11 8.96
N LEU A 242 -9.46 10.21 9.59
CA LEU A 242 -10.27 10.49 10.77
C LEU A 242 -9.82 9.56 11.90
N ARG A 243 -9.31 10.15 12.98
CA ARG A 243 -8.90 9.42 14.18
C ARG A 243 -10.05 9.32 15.16
N VAL A 244 -10.39 8.10 15.55
CA VAL A 244 -11.47 7.82 16.49
C VAL A 244 -11.03 6.82 17.54
N ILE A 245 -11.68 6.86 18.69
CA ILE A 245 -11.48 5.91 19.79
C ILE A 245 -12.79 5.16 19.99
N SER A 246 -12.72 3.83 19.96
CA SER A 246 -13.83 2.97 20.39
C SER A 246 -13.97 3.09 21.91
N THR A 247 -15.10 3.55 22.42
CA THR A 247 -15.27 3.77 23.87
C THR A 247 -15.26 2.47 24.67
N ASP A 248 -15.64 1.37 24.03
CA ASP A 248 -15.81 0.07 24.68
C ASP A 248 -14.48 -0.64 24.98
N SER A 249 -13.50 -0.42 24.11
CA SER A 249 -12.20 -1.09 24.11
C SER A 249 -11.03 -0.12 24.28
N GLU A 250 -11.31 1.19 24.29
CA GLU A 250 -10.31 2.27 24.27
C GLU A 250 -9.34 2.18 23.08
N LEU A 251 -9.71 1.43 22.03
CA LEU A 251 -8.87 1.20 20.87
C LEU A 251 -8.90 2.41 19.94
N HIS A 252 -7.74 3.02 19.74
CA HIS A 252 -7.51 4.06 18.75
C HIS A 252 -7.58 3.49 17.33
N CYS A 253 -8.24 4.21 16.43
CA CYS A 253 -8.47 3.79 15.06
C CYS A 253 -8.19 4.94 14.08
N ASP A 254 -7.36 4.69 13.07
CA ASP A 254 -7.09 5.61 11.98
C ASP A 254 -7.94 5.20 10.75
N LEU A 255 -9.00 5.98 10.48
CA LEU A 255 -9.92 5.72 9.37
C LEU A 255 -9.47 6.46 8.11
N THR A 256 -9.36 5.75 7.00
CA THR A 256 -9.00 6.31 5.69
C THR A 256 -10.03 5.96 4.63
N PHE A 257 -10.16 6.82 3.61
CA PHE A 257 -11.29 6.76 2.67
C PHE A 257 -10.86 6.78 1.19
N SER A 258 -9.55 6.71 0.91
CA SER A 258 -9.03 6.92 -0.45
C SER A 258 -9.11 5.67 -1.33
N ASN A 259 -8.44 4.58 -0.96
CA ASN A 259 -8.43 3.32 -1.70
C ASN A 259 -7.90 2.15 -0.85
N GLY A 260 -8.06 0.93 -1.38
CA GLY A 260 -7.62 -0.31 -0.73
C GLY A 260 -6.12 -0.62 -0.84
N LEU A 261 -5.26 0.30 -1.29
CA LEU A 261 -3.84 0.03 -1.49
C LEU A 261 -3.14 -0.29 -0.16
N ALA A 262 -3.48 0.43 0.91
CA ALA A 262 -2.89 0.20 2.23
C ALA A 262 -3.19 -1.22 2.74
N HIS A 263 -4.44 -1.68 2.59
CA HIS A 263 -4.83 -3.06 2.87
C HIS A 263 -4.05 -4.07 2.01
N ARG A 264 -3.91 -3.83 0.70
CA ARG A 264 -3.14 -4.73 -0.18
C ARG A 264 -1.66 -4.80 0.21
N ASN A 265 -1.06 -3.69 0.63
CA ASN A 265 0.32 -3.66 1.10
C ASN A 265 0.48 -4.47 2.39
N SER A 266 -0.45 -4.35 3.35
CA SER A 266 -0.42 -5.16 4.57
C SER A 266 -0.58 -6.65 4.27
N LEU A 267 -1.42 -7.04 3.32
CA LEU A 267 -1.52 -8.44 2.87
C LEU A 267 -0.24 -8.94 2.22
N LEU A 268 0.42 -8.09 1.41
CA LEU A 268 1.71 -8.43 0.81
C LEU A 268 2.77 -8.64 1.90
N LEU A 269 2.86 -7.73 2.88
CA LEU A 269 3.79 -7.88 4.00
C LEU A 269 3.53 -9.17 4.79
N GLN A 270 2.26 -9.46 5.09
CA GLN A 270 1.87 -10.69 5.76
C GLN A 270 2.31 -11.94 4.97
N TYR A 271 2.15 -11.93 3.65
CA TYR A 271 2.64 -13.00 2.79
C TYR A 271 4.16 -13.11 2.86
N MET A 272 4.90 -12.00 2.76
CA MET A 272 6.36 -12.00 2.84
C MET A 272 6.86 -12.55 4.19
N PHE A 273 6.23 -12.16 5.30
CA PHE A 273 6.56 -12.69 6.62
C PHE A 273 6.26 -14.20 6.74
N SER A 274 5.21 -14.69 6.09
CA SER A 274 4.94 -16.14 6.05
C SER A 274 6.01 -16.93 5.30
N LEU A 275 6.67 -16.32 4.30
CA LEU A 275 7.75 -16.93 3.54
C LEU A 275 9.08 -16.89 4.29
N GLN A 276 9.36 -15.81 5.02
CA GLN A 276 10.60 -15.59 5.76
C GLN A 276 10.29 -15.05 7.16
N PRO A 277 9.97 -15.92 8.14
CA PRO A 277 9.57 -15.48 9.48
C PRO A 277 10.60 -14.58 10.16
N THR A 278 11.89 -14.83 9.97
CA THR A 278 12.99 -14.01 10.52
C THR A 278 12.96 -12.55 10.05
N SER A 279 12.34 -12.24 8.91
CA SER A 279 12.20 -10.86 8.42
C SER A 279 11.19 -10.03 9.21
N LYS A 280 10.33 -10.67 10.00
CA LYS A 280 9.46 -10.01 10.99
C LYS A 280 10.25 -9.62 12.25
N ASP A 281 11.33 -10.33 12.53
CA ASP A 281 12.09 -10.29 13.79
C ASP A 281 13.37 -9.42 13.70
N SER A 282 13.65 -8.84 12.52
CA SER A 282 14.90 -8.09 12.21
C SER A 282 14.84 -6.61 12.57
#